data_AF-Q0RQK1-F1
#
_entry.id   AF-Q0RQK1-F1
#
_cell.length_a   1.000
_cell.length_b   1.000
_cell.length_c   1.000
_cell.angle_alpha   90.00
_cell.angle_beta   90.00
_cell.angle_gamma   90.00
#
_symmetry.space_group_name_H-M   'P 1'
#
loop_
_entity.id
_entity.type
_entity.pdbx_description
1 polymer ?
#
loop_
_entity_poly.entity_id
_entity_poly.type
_entity_poly.pdbx_seq_one_letter_code
_entity_poly.pdbx_strand_id
1 'polypeptide(L)'
;MTGAGDEADGDGDEALLEQAGRGDGAAFGRLFRAHADAVYAYCFHRLGTWSAAEDATSVVFLEAWRRRADVVTVSVSGSGTGRCGPGCSGWPRT
;
A
#
# COMPACT_ATOMS: atom_id res chain seq x y z
N MET A 1 2.00 6.35 -19.38
CA MET A 1 2.98 5.37 -18.87
C MET A 1 2.83 5.35 -17.36
N THR A 2 1.77 4.71 -16.88
CA THR A 2 1.47 4.48 -15.46
C THR A 2 1.21 2.99 -15.39
N GLY A 3 2.08 2.22 -14.74
CA GLY A 3 1.77 0.82 -14.42
C GLY A 3 0.51 0.87 -13.55
N ALA A 4 -0.58 0.21 -13.91
CA ALA A 4 -0.68 -1.24 -13.76
C ALA A 4 -0.16 -1.70 -12.38
N GLY A 5 -0.59 -1.01 -11.32
CA GLY A 5 -0.95 -1.70 -10.09
C GLY A 5 -2.10 -2.64 -10.43
N ASP A 6 -1.75 -3.81 -10.94
CA ASP A 6 -2.62 -4.94 -11.19
C ASP A 6 -3.41 -5.21 -9.90
N GLU A 7 -4.72 -4.97 -9.98
CA GLU A 7 -5.80 -5.54 -9.17
C GLU A 7 -5.29 -6.47 -8.07
N ALA A 8 -4.82 -5.89 -6.95
CA ALA A 8 -4.60 -6.64 -5.73
C ALA A 8 -5.98 -7.02 -5.19
N ASP A 9 -6.54 -8.10 -5.75
CA ASP A 9 -7.60 -8.87 -5.13
C ASP A 9 -7.18 -9.05 -3.67
N GLY A 10 -7.97 -8.56 -2.71
CA GLY A 10 -7.58 -8.45 -1.29
C GLY A 10 -7.14 -9.75 -0.60
N ASP A 11 -7.21 -10.88 -1.31
CA ASP A 11 -6.65 -12.18 -0.97
C ASP A 11 -5.11 -12.26 -1.17
N GLY A 12 -4.57 -11.56 -2.18
CA GLY A 12 -3.15 -11.59 -2.54
C GLY A 12 -2.26 -10.78 -1.61
N ASP A 13 -2.68 -9.57 -1.23
CA ASP A 13 -1.92 -8.73 -0.29
C ASP A 13 -1.88 -9.34 1.11
N GLU A 14 -2.98 -9.94 1.55
CA GLU A 14 -3.07 -10.65 2.83
C GLU A 14 -2.11 -11.84 2.87
N ALA A 15 -2.09 -12.67 1.83
CA ALA A 15 -1.14 -13.77 1.71
C ALA A 15 0.33 -13.31 1.65
N LEU A 16 0.62 -12.23 0.93
CA LEU A 16 1.96 -11.65 0.86
C LEU A 16 2.41 -11.05 2.21
N LEU A 17 1.48 -10.45 2.97
CA LEU A 17 1.73 -9.91 4.30
C LEU A 17 2.04 -11.04 5.29
N GLU A 18 1.31 -12.16 5.24
CA GLU A 18 1.63 -13.34 6.05
C GLU A 18 3.04 -13.89 5.75
N GLN A 19 3.38 -14.04 4.47
CA GLN A 19 4.69 -14.52 4.05
C GLN A 19 5.80 -13.56 4.49
N ALA A 20 5.60 -12.25 4.31
CA ALA A 20 6.52 -11.23 4.77
C ALA A 20 6.70 -11.27 6.30
N GLY A 21 5.63 -11.49 7.07
CA GLY A 21 5.67 -11.65 8.52
C GLY A 21 6.56 -12.81 8.99
N ARG A 22 6.62 -13.90 8.20
CA ARG A 22 7.53 -15.05 8.41
C ARG A 22 8.98 -14.77 7.99
N GLY A 23 9.27 -13.58 7.46
CA GLY A 23 10.60 -13.17 7.01
C GLY A 23 10.86 -13.34 5.51
N ASP A 24 9.84 -13.64 4.70
CA ASP A 24 9.98 -13.73 3.25
C ASP A 24 10.18 -12.33 2.62
N GLY A 25 11.43 -12.01 2.29
CA GLY A 25 11.77 -10.75 1.64
C GLY A 25 11.26 -10.63 0.20
N ALA A 26 11.02 -11.75 -0.50
CA ALA A 26 10.49 -11.72 -1.86
C ALA A 26 9.00 -11.37 -1.86
N ALA A 27 8.25 -11.88 -0.87
CA ALA A 27 6.85 -11.50 -0.65
C ALA A 27 6.73 -10.00 -0.31
N PHE A 28 7.57 -9.51 0.62
CA PHE A 28 7.60 -8.08 0.94
C PHE A 28 8.03 -7.21 -0.25
N GLY A 29 8.95 -7.69 -1.09
CA GLY A 29 9.33 -6.99 -2.31
C GLY A 29 8.20 -6.86 -3.34
N ARG A 30 7.23 -7.78 -3.34
CA ARG A 30 6.01 -7.67 -4.16
C ARG A 30 5.07 -6.61 -3.60
N LEU A 31 4.81 -6.63 -2.30
CA LEU A 31 4.06 -5.57 -1.60
C LEU A 31 4.68 -4.20 -1.81
N PHE A 32 6.01 -4.10 -1.72
CA PHE A 32 6.73 -2.86 -1.97
C PHE A 32 6.42 -2.30 -3.35
N ARG A 33 6.55 -3.10 -4.42
CA ARG A 33 6.29 -2.63 -5.78
C ARG A 33 4.83 -2.21 -6.00
N ALA A 34 3.88 -2.90 -5.37
CA ALA A 34 2.47 -2.54 -5.46
C ALA A 34 2.15 -1.22 -4.74
N HIS A 35 2.80 -0.94 -3.61
CA HIS A 35 2.46 0.19 -2.75
C HIS A 35 3.42 1.39 -2.84
N ALA A 36 4.60 1.22 -3.46
CA ALA A 36 5.63 2.25 -3.50
C ALA A 36 5.16 3.56 -4.13
N ASP A 37 4.47 3.48 -5.28
CA ASP A 37 3.98 4.67 -5.99
C ASP A 37 2.93 5.42 -5.17
N ALA A 38 2.02 4.70 -4.50
CA ALA A 38 0.98 5.29 -3.67
C ALA A 38 1.56 5.96 -2.41
N VAL A 39 2.50 5.30 -1.73
CA VAL A 39 3.20 5.88 -0.55
C VAL A 39 4.02 7.08 -0.97
N TYR A 40 4.75 6.99 -2.08
CA TYR A 40 5.54 8.09 -2.61
C TYR A 40 4.66 9.29 -2.96
N ALA A 41 3.54 9.09 -3.66
CA ALA A 41 2.59 10.15 -4.00
C ALA A 41 2.02 10.83 -2.75
N TYR A 42 1.69 10.04 -1.71
CA TYR A 42 1.24 10.58 -0.42
C TYR A 42 2.34 11.41 0.27
N CYS A 43 3.57 10.90 0.34
CA CYS A 43 4.70 11.61 0.92
C CYS A 43 5.01 12.89 0.15
N PHE A 44 4.98 12.84 -1.18
CA PHE A 44 5.19 14.00 -2.04
C PHE A 44 4.12 15.07 -1.83
N HIS A 45 2.85 14.68 -1.76
CA HIS A 45 1.76 15.62 -1.49
C HIS A 45 1.90 16.30 -0.11
N ARG A 46 2.48 15.60 0.87
CA ARG A 46 2.67 16.12 2.23
C ARG A 46 3.92 16.97 2.41
N LEU A 47 5.01 16.62 1.73
CA LEU A 47 6.34 17.22 1.95
C LEU A 47 6.71 18.24 0.87
N GLY A 48 6.08 18.19 -0.31
CA GLY A 48 6.23 19.17 -1.38
C GLY A 48 7.58 19.17 -2.10
N THR A 49 8.48 18.23 -1.77
CA THR A 49 9.77 18.07 -2.45
C THR A 49 10.04 16.61 -2.78
N TRP A 50 10.75 16.38 -3.89
CA TRP A 50 11.09 15.04 -4.38
C TRP A 50 11.99 14.29 -3.39
N SER A 51 13.11 14.91 -3.00
CA SER A 51 14.08 14.29 -2.06
C SER A 51 13.46 13.94 -0.70
N ALA A 52 12.62 14.82 -0.12
CA ALA A 52 11.98 14.50 1.15
C ALA A 52 10.95 13.37 1.01
N ALA A 53 10.27 13.27 -0.14
CA ALA A 53 9.32 12.19 -0.41
C ALA A 53 10.01 10.84 -0.56
N GLU A 54 11.17 10.79 -1.23
CA GLU A 54 11.97 9.57 -1.37
C GLU A 54 12.50 9.09 -0.01
N ASP A 55 13.04 10.00 0.80
CA ASP A 55 13.52 9.69 2.15
C ASP A 55 12.38 9.17 3.02
N ALA A 56 11.23 9.85 3.02
CA ALA A 56 10.08 9.44 3.81
C ALA A 56 9.52 8.08 3.37
N THR A 57 9.46 7.82 2.06
CA THR A 57 9.02 6.54 1.52
C THR A 57 9.94 5.42 1.98
N SER A 58 11.25 5.64 1.90
CA SER A 58 12.26 4.68 2.37
C SER A 58 12.11 4.38 3.87
N VAL A 59 11.91 5.41 4.69
CA VAL A 59 11.66 5.25 6.14
C VAL A 59 10.40 4.44 6.41
N VAL A 60 9.30 4.73 5.70
CA VAL A 60 8.03 3.99 5.86
C VAL A 60 8.22 2.50 5.59
N PHE A 61 8.87 2.13 4.48
CA PHE A 61 9.08 0.73 4.15
C PHE A 61 10.07 0.03 5.09
N LEU A 62 11.11 0.71 5.55
CA LEU A 62 12.02 0.17 6.56
C LEU A 62 11.31 -0.10 7.89
N GLU A 63 10.45 0.81 8.32
CA GLU A 63 9.62 0.61 9.52
C GLU A 63 8.58 -0.50 9.34
N ALA A 64 7.96 -0.58 8.16
CA ALA A 64 7.05 -1.68 7.83
C ALA A 64 7.77 -3.04 7.87
N TRP A 65 8.99 -3.13 7.32
CA TRP A 65 9.79 -4.36 7.40
C TRP A 65 10.18 -4.71 8.83
N ARG A 66 10.55 -3.72 9.67
CA ARG A 66 10.88 -3.97 11.08
C ARG A 66 9.68 -4.52 11.87
N ARG A 67 8.49 -4.00 11.58
CA ARG A 67 7.23 -4.35 12.26
C ARG A 67 6.48 -5.51 11.63
N ARG A 68 7.00 -6.12 10.57
CA ARG A 68 6.31 -7.18 9.80
C ARG A 68 5.81 -8.35 10.66
N ALA A 69 6.46 -8.65 11.78
CA ALA A 69 6.05 -9.72 12.70
C ALA A 69 4.81 -9.35 13.55
N ASP A 70 4.49 -8.06 13.66
CA ASP A 70 3.39 -7.53 14.45
C ASP A 70 2.15 -7.25 13.58
N VAL A 71 2.25 -7.40 12.26
CA VAL A 71 1.16 -7.10 11.33
C VAL A 71 0.13 -8.23 11.39
N VAL A 72 -1.03 -7.91 11.95
CA VAL A 72 -2.23 -8.75 11.86
C VAL A 72 -3.07 -8.21 10.74
N THR A 73 -3.28 -9.00 9.69
CA THR A 73 -4.23 -8.67 8.64
C THR A 73 -5.64 -8.85 9.20
N VAL A 74 -6.45 -7.82 9.04
CA VAL A 74 -7.87 -7.86 9.40
C VAL A 74 -8.63 -7.76 8.09
N SER A 75 -9.06 -8.90 7.58
CA SER A 75 -10.00 -8.94 6.46
C SER A 75 -11.29 -8.26 6.90
N VAL A 76 -11.51 -7.03 6.41
CA VAL A 76 -12.79 -6.35 6.58
C VAL A 76 -13.77 -7.02 5.61
N SER A 77 -14.42 -8.08 6.08
CA SER A 77 -15.60 -8.64 5.40
C SER A 77 -16.76 -7.66 5.59
N GLY A 78 -16.65 -6.52 4.93
CA GLY A 78 -17.68 -5.51 4.88
C GLY A 78 -18.65 -5.85 3.75
N SER A 79 -19.63 -6.71 4.01
CA SER A 79 -20.88 -6.72 3.23
C SER A 79 -21.74 -5.49 3.58
N GLY A 80 -21.12 -4.30 3.60
CA GLY A 80 -21.78 -3.02 3.73
C GLY A 80 -22.12 -2.50 2.34
N THR A 81 -23.28 -2.89 1.80
CA THR A 81 -23.85 -2.32 0.57
C THR A 81 -24.32 -0.88 0.81
N GLY A 82 -23.37 0.01 1.15
CA GLY A 82 -23.56 1.44 1.13
C GLY A 82 -23.45 1.95 -0.31
N ARG A 83 -24.58 2.02 -1.01
CA ARG A 83 -24.69 2.69 -2.30
C ARG A 83 -24.33 4.17 -2.11
N CYS A 84 -23.10 4.56 -2.43
CA CYS A 84 -22.74 5.97 -2.57
C CYS A 84 -23.32 6.50 -3.88
N GLY A 85 -24.14 7.55 -3.80
CA GLY A 85 -24.73 8.23 -4.94
C GLY A 85 -23.69 8.94 -5.83
N PRO A 86 -24.09 9.39 -7.03
CA PRO A 86 -23.18 10.01 -7.99
C PRO A 86 -22.74 11.39 -7.47
N GLY A 87 -21.52 11.49 -6.95
CA GLY A 87 -20.97 12.76 -6.44
C GLY A 87 -19.51 12.76 -5.98
N CYS A 88 -18.85 11.60 -5.85
CA CYS A 88 -17.45 11.54 -5.42
C CYS A 88 -16.47 11.62 -6.60
N SER A 89 -16.37 12.80 -7.22
CA SER A 89 -15.34 13.12 -8.23
C SER A 89 -14.27 14.01 -7.59
N GLY A 90 -13.31 13.42 -6.87
CA GLY A 90 -12.29 14.22 -6.19
C GLY A 90 -10.96 13.53 -5.88
N TRP A 91 -10.78 12.28 -6.31
CA TRP A 91 -9.50 11.59 -6.17
C TRP A 91 -9.10 11.03 -7.53
N PRO A 92 -7.90 11.35 -8.05
CA PRO A 92 -7.40 10.69 -9.24
C PRO A 92 -7.15 9.23 -8.88
N ARG A 93 -7.90 8.33 -9.52
CA ARG A 93 -7.53 6.92 -9.63
C ARG A 93 -6.27 6.87 -10.50
N THR A 94 -5.13 6.61 -9.89
CA THR A 94 -3.95 6.06 -10.56
C THR A 94 -3.66 4.72 -9.94
#